data_AF-A0A528TSL2-F1
#
_entry.id   AF-A0A528TSL2-F1
#
_cell.length_a   1.000
_cell.length_b   1.000
_cell.length_c   1.000
_cell.angle_alpha   90.00
_cell.angle_beta   90.00
_cell.angle_gamma   90.00
#
_symmetry.space_group_name_H-M   'P 1'
#
loop_
_entity.id
_entity.type
_entity.pdbx_description
1 polymer ?
#
loop_
_entity_poly.entity_id
_entity_poly.type
_entity_poly.pdbx_seq_one_letter_code
_entity_poly.pdbx_strand_id
1 'polypeptide(L)' 'MVNQARKSELLFSGSDWDFAKLSRVYDEIEAIGIEELHLDIYPVQMEVISSEQMLDAYSSVGMPLMYRH' A
#
# COMPACT_ATOMS: atom_id res chain seq x y z
N MET A 1 -27.84 -8.11 17.39
CA MET A 1 -27.96 -6.78 16.75
C MET A 1 -26.58 -6.36 16.34
N VAL A 2 -26.30 -6.33 15.03
CA VAL A 2 -24.96 -6.04 14.49
C VAL A 2 -24.63 -4.59 14.77
N ASN A 3 -23.52 -4.37 15.48
CA ASN A 3 -22.99 -3.07 15.85
C ASN A 3 -22.68 -2.31 14.56
N GLN A 4 -23.46 -1.29 14.22
CA GLN A 4 -23.07 -0.32 13.19
C GLN A 4 -21.78 0.32 13.67
N ALA A 5 -20.66 -0.08 13.09
CA ALA A 5 -19.40 0.62 13.25
C ALA A 5 -19.67 2.12 13.03
N ARG A 6 -19.24 2.98 13.97
CA ARG A 6 -19.10 4.42 13.73
C ARG A 6 -18.62 4.59 12.30
N LYS A 7 -19.29 5.41 11.48
CA LYS A 7 -18.82 5.83 10.14
C LYS A 7 -17.30 5.99 10.23
N SER A 8 -16.57 4.99 9.75
CA SER A 8 -15.16 4.89 10.11
C SER A 8 -14.43 5.91 9.27
N GLU A 9 -13.63 6.77 9.89
CA GLU A 9 -12.68 7.68 9.22
C GLU A 9 -11.56 6.93 8.47
N LEU A 10 -11.74 5.64 8.19
CA LEU A 10 -10.80 4.83 7.45
C LEU A 10 -10.90 5.18 5.96
N LEU A 11 -9.74 5.31 5.32
CA LEU A 11 -9.64 5.61 3.89
C LEU A 11 -10.26 4.52 3.01
N PHE A 12 -10.24 3.26 3.48
CA PHE A 12 -10.83 2.11 2.80
C PHE A 12 -11.06 0.95 3.77
N SER A 13 -11.78 -0.07 3.32
CA SER A 13 -12.03 -1.32 4.04
C SER A 13 -11.84 -2.54 3.13
N GLY A 14 -11.51 -3.68 3.72
CA GLY A 14 -11.22 -4.92 2.98
C GLY A 14 -9.78 -4.99 2.46
N SER A 15 -9.39 -6.16 1.96
CA SER A 15 -8.03 -6.43 1.47
C SER A 15 -7.85 -6.20 -0.04
N ASP A 16 -8.94 -6.05 -0.78
CA ASP A 16 -8.89 -5.89 -2.23
C ASP A 16 -8.49 -4.47 -2.61
N TRP A 17 -7.53 -4.36 -3.53
CA TRP A 17 -7.04 -3.10 -4.05
C TRP A 17 -7.48 -2.91 -5.49
N ASP A 18 -8.01 -1.73 -5.77
CA ASP A 18 -8.28 -1.24 -7.12
C ASP A 18 -7.56 0.10 -7.31
N PHE A 19 -7.51 0.58 -8.55
CA PHE A 19 -6.82 1.83 -8.87
C PHE A 19 -7.41 3.04 -8.14
N ALA A 20 -8.71 3.05 -7.86
CA ALA A 20 -9.35 4.16 -7.15
C ALA A 20 -8.94 4.21 -5.68
N LYS A 21 -8.88 3.05 -5.01
CA LYS A 21 -8.36 2.95 -3.63
C LYS A 21 -6.89 3.33 -3.57
N LEU A 22 -6.07 2.87 -4.52
CA LEU A 22 -4.66 3.24 -4.59
C LEU A 22 -4.48 4.76 -4.72
N SER A 23 -5.20 5.40 -5.65
CA SER A 23 -5.14 6.86 -5.83
C SER A 23 -5.55 7.59 -4.56
N ARG A 24 -6.68 7.22 -3.96
CA ARG A 24 -7.15 7.88 -2.74
C ARG A 24 -6.14 7.78 -1.59
N VAL A 25 -5.54 6.60 -1.41
CA VAL A 25 -4.53 6.42 -0.35
C VAL A 25 -3.27 7.24 -0.64
N TYR A 26 -2.87 7.29 -1.91
CA TYR A 26 -1.73 8.09 -2.34
C TYR A 26 -1.93 9.58 -2.04
N ASP A 27 -3.08 10.14 -2.42
CA ASP A 27 -3.41 11.56 -2.21
C ASP A 27 -3.36 11.94 -0.72
N GLU A 28 -3.86 11.06 0.16
CA GLU A 28 -3.89 11.29 1.60
C GLU A 28 -2.49 11.18 2.23
N ILE A 29 -1.64 10.27 1.74
CA ILE A 29 -0.23 10.18 2.17
C ILE A 29 0.52 11.45 1.75
N GLU A 30 0.28 11.95 0.54
CA GLU A 30 0.89 13.19 0.05
C GLU A 30 0.46 14.39 0.89
N ALA A 31 -0.85 14.51 1.17
CA ALA A 31 -1.38 15.57 2.03
C ALA A 31 -0.72 15.55 3.42
N ILE A 32 -0.63 14.39 4.08
CA ILE A 32 0.06 14.27 5.38
C ILE A 32 1.54 14.67 5.26
N GLY A 33 2.23 14.18 4.22
CA GLY A 33 3.65 14.47 4.00
C GLY A 33 3.95 15.95 3.82
N ILE A 34 3.12 16.66 3.05
CA ILE A 34 3.34 18.07 2.70
C ILE A 34 2.72 19.01 3.74
N GLU A 35 1.45 18.80 4.07
CA GLU A 35 0.65 19.76 4.86
C GLU A 35 0.92 19.63 6.36
N GLU A 36 1.07 18.41 6.88
CA GLU A 36 1.27 18.18 8.31
C GLU A 36 2.75 18.06 8.68
N LEU A 37 3.51 17.31 7.89
CA LEU A 37 4.90 16.97 8.19
C LEU A 37 5.91 17.90 7.50
N HIS A 38 5.47 18.70 6.52
CA HIS A 38 6.30 19.65 5.77
C HIS A 38 7.57 19.00 5.17
N LEU A 39 7.41 17.80 4.62
CA LEU A 39 8.50 17.05 3.99
C LEU A 39 8.80 17.59 2.59
N ASP A 40 10.08 17.63 2.25
CA ASP A 40 10.55 17.77 0.87
C ASP A 40 10.63 16.37 0.24
N ILE A 41 9.61 16.01 -0.51
CA ILE A 41 9.43 14.65 -1.04
C ILE A 41 9.95 14.53 -2.46
N TYR A 42 10.57 13.38 -2.74
CA TYR A 42 10.88 13.00 -4.12
C TYR A 42 9.62 12.51 -4.85
N PRO A 43 9.55 12.65 -6.18
CA PRO A 43 8.47 12.07 -6.97
C PRO A 43 8.35 10.56 -6.76
N VAL A 44 7.14 10.07 -6.54
CA VAL A 44 6.90 8.64 -6.37
C VAL A 44 6.94 7.93 -7.73
N GLN A 45 7.68 6.83 -7.80
CA GLN A 45 7.70 5.93 -8.96
C GLN A 45 6.83 4.70 -8.66
N MET A 46 5.71 4.57 -9.38
CA MET A 46 4.83 3.42 -9.28
C MET A 46 5.07 2.47 -10.44
N GLU A 47 5.45 1.23 -10.13
CA GLU A 47 5.67 0.18 -11.12
C GLU A 47 4.61 -0.92 -10.96
N VAL A 48 3.95 -1.25 -12.08
CA VAL A 48 3.02 -2.38 -12.13
C VAL A 48 3.79 -3.59 -12.64
N ILE A 49 3.92 -4.60 -11.79
CA ILE A 49 4.60 -5.85 -12.13
C ILE A 49 3.59 -6.99 -12.22
N SER A 50 3.87 -7.94 -13.10
CA SER A 50 3.14 -9.20 -13.20
C SER A 50 3.47 -10.12 -12.02
N SER A 51 2.63 -11.14 -11.81
CA SER A 51 2.88 -12.17 -10.79
C SER A 51 4.18 -12.94 -11.04
N GLU A 52 4.60 -13.11 -12.29
CA GLU A 52 5.87 -13.74 -12.65
C GLU A 52 7.05 -12.87 -12.23
N GLN A 53 7.02 -11.57 -12.57
CA GLN A 53 8.04 -10.62 -12.13
C GLN A 53 8.12 -10.50 -10.61
N MET A 54 6.99 -10.62 -9.91
CA MET A 54 6.96 -10.67 -8.45
C MET A 54 7.67 -11.94 -7.95
N LEU A 55 7.36 -13.12 -8.50
CA LEU A 55 8.00 -14.38 -8.13
C LEU A 55 9.52 -14.34 -8.41
N ASP A 56 9.92 -13.79 -9.54
CA ASP A 56 11.31 -13.59 -9.92
C ASP A 56 12.03 -12.66 -8.94
N ALA A 57 11.41 -11.56 -8.51
CA ALA A 57 11.96 -10.67 -7.50
C ALA A 57 12.14 -11.37 -6.14
N TYR A 58 11.15 -12.15 -5.70
CA TYR A 58 11.26 -12.94 -4.46
C TYR A 58 12.34 -14.01 -4.53
N SER A 59 12.52 -14.66 -5.69
CA SER A 59 13.57 -15.67 -5.87
C SER A 59 14.96 -15.05 -6.01
N SER A 60 15.06 -13.85 -6.59
CA SER A 60 16.32 -13.13 -6.86
C SER A 60 16.90 -12.40 -5.65
N VAL A 61 16.06 -11.97 -4.70
CA VAL A 61 16.50 -11.33 -3.43
C VAL A 61 16.99 -12.36 -2.40
N GLY A 62 16.96 -13.65 -2.76
CA GLY A 62 17.39 -14.77 -1.94
C GLY A 62 16.19 -15.36 -1.21
N MET A 63 15.97 -16.67 -1.40
CA MET A 63 15.08 -17.43 -0.53
C MET A 63 15.41 -17.06 0.92
N PRO A 64 14.43 -16.63 1.74
CA PRO A 64 14.67 -16.52 3.17
C PRO A 64 15.15 -17.89 3.63
N LEU A 65 16.38 -17.96 4.14
CA LEU A 65 16.91 -19.11 4.90
C LEU A 65 16.11 -19.37 6.20
N MET A 66 14.84 -18.96 6.25
CA MET A 66 13.98 -18.90 7.43
C MET A 66 12.61 -19.56 7.20
N TYR A 67 12.46 -20.44 6.21
CA TYR A 67 11.41 -21.46 6.29
C TYR A 67 11.95 -22.64 7.10
N ARG A 68 11.96 -22.51 8.44
CA ARG A 68 11.86 -23.71 9.26
C ARG A 68 10.38 -24.11 9.23
N HIS A 69 10.13 -25.30 8.71
CA HIS A 69 8.82 -25.96 8.75
C HIS A 69 8.19 -25.90 10.14
#